data_AF-A0A7Y4KKR7-F1
#
_entry.id   AF-A0A7Y4KKR7-F1
#
_cell.length_a   1.000
_cell.length_b   1.000
_cell.length_c   1.000
_cell.angle_alpha   90.00
_cell.angle_beta   90.00
_cell.angle_gamma   90.00
#
_symmetry.space_group_name_H-M   'P 1'
#
loop_
_entity.id
_entity.type
_entity.pdbx_description
1 polymer ?
#
loop_
_entity_poly.entity_id
_entity_poly.type
_entity_poly.pdbx_seq_one_letter_code
_entity_poly.pdbx_strand_id
1 'polypeptide(L)'
;MRLRITRFMPWAAMLGAACTVSDPVATLHSHDAGSDIPDAWAEHCADSGPPLLLGNSASGPLLCSGQLAETLFRRAACSCEGLSLSAPFAVDAFRSSLGPYAPGGTGGDVGVNGGLSANDRVTVGGSLQVGGVQLSSPLTVGGSLDSNGALSGPGTSAIVAGDARVNGDVALAALTVGGVLTVPPEFSPGPAQASELRREPVPAVTPCDCAEASRFNPAALIAHHTVDNDNVAIGLDPATLEGVTGERVLELPCGRFLLTRIAGPGHATLRIRGRTALFIPGGVDLVEALTVDVQPPGELDLFLAGGFVVSGQLTLGSAALPSRVRVYVAGTQALDISAGSTLAGNLYAPQAQLNLSGNAEVFGSLFVRHLEASGAVQIHHDTDVLNAGAACPTH
;
A
#
# COMPACT_ATOMS: atom_id res chain seq x y z
N MET A 1 5.77 -59.98 58.70
CA MET A 1 7.13 -59.51 58.38
C MET A 1 7.49 -60.07 57.01
N ARG A 2 7.61 -59.18 55.99
CA ARG A 2 8.33 -59.25 54.68
C ARG A 2 8.45 -60.61 53.93
N LEU A 3 8.26 -60.73 52.62
CA LEU A 3 7.83 -59.86 51.52
C LEU A 3 7.51 -60.78 50.31
N ARG A 4 6.70 -60.27 49.38
CA ARG A 4 6.07 -60.92 48.22
C ARG A 4 7.05 -61.47 47.16
N ILE A 5 6.55 -62.52 46.52
CA ILE A 5 7.06 -63.24 45.34
C ILE A 5 6.86 -62.43 44.05
N THR A 6 7.84 -62.58 43.16
CA THR A 6 7.99 -62.04 41.82
C THR A 6 7.20 -62.81 40.75
N ARG A 7 6.76 -62.08 39.71
CA ARG A 7 6.60 -62.41 38.28
C ARG A 7 5.26 -61.92 37.74
N PHE A 8 5.27 -60.89 36.90
CA PHE A 8 4.31 -60.74 35.80
C PHE A 8 4.96 -60.01 34.62
N MET A 9 4.53 -60.46 33.45
CA MET A 9 5.03 -60.29 32.08
C MET A 9 4.52 -58.95 31.46
N PRO A 10 5.25 -58.29 30.54
CA PRO A 10 4.81 -57.02 29.94
C PRO A 10 4.05 -57.26 28.61
N TRP A 11 2.92 -56.57 28.42
CA TRP A 11 2.30 -56.37 27.10
C TRP A 11 1.43 -55.10 27.09
N ALA A 12 1.50 -54.36 25.97
CA ALA A 12 0.71 -53.20 25.50
C ALA A 12 1.06 -51.84 26.12
N ALA A 13 1.12 -50.71 25.40
CA ALA A 13 0.54 -50.38 24.09
C ALA A 13 1.43 -49.40 23.30
N MET A 14 1.41 -49.52 21.98
CA MET A 14 2.04 -48.60 21.05
C MET A 14 1.30 -47.26 21.01
N LEU A 15 2.08 -46.17 20.91
CA LEU A 15 1.62 -44.86 20.48
C LEU A 15 1.22 -44.90 19.00
N GLY A 16 0.02 -44.39 18.70
CA GLY A 16 -0.37 -43.99 17.36
C GLY A 16 -0.98 -42.59 17.44
N ALA A 17 -0.16 -41.57 17.19
CA ALA A 17 -0.65 -40.21 16.98
C ALA A 17 -1.29 -40.16 15.59
N ALA A 18 -2.62 -39.98 15.55
CA ALA A 18 -3.33 -39.72 14.32
C ALA A 18 -3.21 -38.23 13.98
N CYS A 19 -2.56 -37.92 12.86
CA CYS A 19 -2.64 -36.62 12.22
C CYS A 19 -4.06 -36.42 11.68
N THR A 20 -4.81 -35.46 12.21
CA THR A 20 -6.03 -34.97 11.55
C THR A 20 -5.61 -33.90 10.56
N VAL A 21 -5.62 -34.26 9.28
CA VAL A 21 -5.62 -33.32 8.16
C VAL A 21 -7.01 -32.67 8.15
N SER A 22 -7.07 -31.36 8.39
CA SER A 22 -8.29 -30.57 8.19
C SER A 22 -8.32 -30.13 6.73
N ASP A 23 -9.17 -30.80 5.94
CA ASP A 23 -9.49 -30.45 4.56
C ASP A 23 -10.84 -29.72 4.56
N PRO A 24 -10.92 -28.40 4.27
CA PRO A 24 -12.20 -27.73 4.10
C PRO A 24 -12.66 -27.88 2.65
N VAL A 25 -13.27 -29.02 2.33
CA VAL A 25 -14.13 -29.14 1.14
C VAL A 25 -15.52 -28.60 1.50
N ALA A 26 -15.89 -27.50 0.85
CA ALA A 26 -17.22 -26.91 0.93
C ALA A 26 -18.31 -27.89 0.45
N THR A 27 -19.32 -28.10 1.29
CA THR A 27 -20.55 -28.82 0.91
C THR A 27 -21.73 -27.86 0.81
N LEU A 28 -22.37 -27.83 -0.36
CA LEU A 28 -23.63 -27.15 -0.66
C LEU A 28 -24.83 -27.90 -0.07
N HIS A 29 -25.85 -27.19 0.45
CA HIS A 29 -27.29 -27.45 0.21
C HIS A 29 -28.19 -26.28 0.68
N SER A 30 -29.27 -26.05 -0.08
CA SER A 30 -30.41 -25.11 0.08
C SER A 30 -31.44 -25.59 1.13
N HIS A 31 -32.49 -24.91 1.62
CA HIS A 31 -33.33 -23.76 1.20
C HIS A 31 -34.23 -23.36 2.41
N ASP A 32 -34.58 -22.08 2.61
CA ASP A 32 -35.95 -21.54 2.86
C ASP A 32 -35.91 -20.12 3.50
N ALA A 33 -36.94 -19.32 3.16
CA ALA A 33 -36.90 -17.86 3.11
C ALA A 33 -37.18 -17.12 4.44
N GLY A 34 -36.35 -16.10 4.69
CA GLY A 34 -36.51 -14.98 5.63
C GLY A 34 -35.53 -13.87 5.21
N SER A 35 -35.45 -12.74 5.92
CA SER A 35 -34.58 -11.59 5.59
C SER A 35 -33.08 -11.88 5.80
N ASP A 36 -32.63 -13.01 5.31
CA ASP A 36 -31.48 -13.71 5.82
C ASP A 36 -30.36 -13.61 4.81
N ILE A 37 -29.31 -12.89 5.20
CA ILE A 37 -27.97 -13.18 4.71
C ILE A 37 -27.83 -14.71 4.69
N PRO A 38 -27.48 -15.36 3.56
CA PRO A 38 -27.43 -16.82 3.50
C PRO A 38 -26.65 -17.38 4.70
N ASP A 39 -27.16 -18.38 5.42
CA ASP A 39 -26.50 -18.85 6.66
C ASP A 39 -25.01 -19.17 6.45
N ALA A 40 -24.67 -19.71 5.28
CA ALA A 40 -23.29 -19.95 4.85
C ALA A 40 -22.45 -18.67 4.68
N TRP A 41 -23.07 -17.57 4.24
CA TRP A 41 -22.45 -16.25 4.19
C TRP A 41 -22.26 -15.65 5.58
N ALA A 42 -23.28 -15.73 6.43
CA ALA A 42 -23.19 -15.25 7.81
C ALA A 42 -22.09 -16.00 8.59
N GLU A 43 -21.97 -17.32 8.39
CA GLU A 43 -20.89 -18.15 8.93
C GLU A 43 -19.53 -17.77 8.33
N HIS A 44 -19.45 -17.57 7.00
CA HIS A 44 -18.24 -17.08 6.34
C HIS A 44 -17.79 -15.72 6.88
N CYS A 45 -18.74 -14.87 7.26
CA CYS A 45 -18.49 -13.52 7.72
C CYS A 45 -18.37 -13.36 9.24
N ALA A 46 -18.37 -14.45 10.00
CA ALA A 46 -18.16 -14.40 11.43
C ALA A 46 -16.83 -13.70 11.77
N ASP A 47 -16.83 -12.87 12.81
CA ASP A 47 -15.66 -12.12 13.29
C ASP A 47 -14.93 -11.28 12.20
N SER A 48 -15.71 -10.59 11.36
CA SER A 48 -15.27 -9.74 10.21
C SER A 48 -15.02 -10.48 8.90
N GLY A 49 -15.11 -11.81 8.91
CA GLY A 49 -14.80 -12.69 7.79
C GLY A 49 -13.32 -13.11 7.74
N PRO A 50 -13.00 -14.18 7.00
CA PRO A 50 -11.63 -14.65 6.84
C PRO A 50 -10.77 -13.62 6.10
N PRO A 51 -9.44 -13.76 6.17
CA PRO A 51 -8.54 -13.00 5.32
C PRO A 51 -8.97 -13.09 3.86
N LEU A 52 -8.92 -11.98 3.13
CA LEU A 52 -9.26 -11.95 1.72
C LEU A 52 -8.18 -12.70 0.94
N LEU A 53 -8.54 -13.87 0.44
CA LEU A 53 -7.71 -14.67 -0.44
C LEU A 53 -8.01 -14.28 -1.89
N LEU A 54 -7.00 -13.71 -2.55
CA LEU A 54 -7.05 -13.20 -3.91
C LEU A 54 -6.47 -14.23 -4.88
N GLY A 55 -7.12 -14.40 -6.03
CA GLY A 55 -6.63 -15.23 -7.11
C GLY A 55 -7.60 -16.35 -7.43
N ASN A 56 -7.15 -17.27 -8.28
CA ASN A 56 -7.92 -18.43 -8.69
C ASN A 56 -7.15 -19.70 -8.35
N SER A 57 -7.71 -20.51 -7.46
CA SER A 57 -7.14 -21.79 -7.00
C SER A 57 -6.88 -22.77 -8.15
N ALA A 58 -7.62 -22.66 -9.26
CA ALA A 58 -7.41 -23.46 -10.47
C ALA A 58 -6.18 -23.02 -11.28
N SER A 59 -5.66 -21.81 -11.05
CA SER A 59 -4.51 -21.24 -11.77
C SER A 59 -3.23 -21.11 -10.92
N GLY A 60 -3.31 -21.36 -9.61
CA GLY A 60 -2.19 -21.25 -8.68
C GLY A 60 -2.65 -21.09 -7.22
N PRO A 61 -1.71 -20.94 -6.29
CA PRO A 61 -2.03 -20.69 -4.88
C PRO A 61 -2.76 -19.34 -4.73
N LEU A 62 -3.73 -19.30 -3.81
CA LEU A 62 -4.40 -18.06 -3.45
C LEU A 62 -3.45 -17.17 -2.65
N LEU A 63 -3.46 -15.87 -2.95
CA LEU A 63 -2.64 -14.85 -2.32
C LEU A 63 -3.45 -14.14 -1.24
N CYS A 64 -2.99 -14.17 0.00
CA CYS A 64 -3.65 -13.39 1.05
C CYS A 64 -3.41 -11.88 0.84
N SER A 65 -4.47 -11.07 0.82
CA SER A 65 -4.37 -9.63 0.58
C SER A 65 -3.58 -8.90 1.67
N GLY A 66 -3.62 -9.40 2.91
CA GLY A 66 -2.79 -8.93 4.03
C GLY A 66 -1.30 -9.08 3.75
N GLN A 67 -0.85 -10.29 3.39
CA GLN A 67 0.55 -10.56 3.03
C GLN A 67 0.98 -9.78 1.79
N LEU A 68 0.10 -9.65 0.81
CA LEU A 68 0.35 -8.79 -0.34
C LEU A 68 0.62 -7.34 0.09
N ALA A 69 -0.21 -6.78 0.98
CA ALA A 69 -0.04 -5.43 1.48
C ALA A 69 1.32 -5.23 2.18
N GLU A 70 1.74 -6.19 3.02
CA GLU A 70 3.05 -6.16 3.70
C GLU A 70 4.23 -6.15 2.72
N THR A 71 4.07 -6.75 1.53
CA THR A 71 5.12 -6.79 0.51
C THR A 71 5.15 -5.53 -0.33
N LEU A 72 3.99 -4.99 -0.72
CA LEU A 72 3.91 -3.83 -1.62
C LEU A 72 4.11 -2.48 -0.91
N PHE A 73 3.69 -2.37 0.35
CA PHE A 73 3.62 -1.09 1.08
C PHE A 73 4.70 -0.92 2.15
N ARG A 74 5.90 -1.46 1.86
CA ARG A 74 7.07 -1.40 2.76
C ARG A 74 7.63 0.00 2.98
N ARG A 75 7.35 0.91 2.04
CA ARG A 75 7.85 2.28 2.00
C ARG A 75 6.67 3.24 2.02
N ALA A 76 6.91 4.45 2.51
CA ALA A 76 5.93 5.54 2.44
C ALA A 76 5.64 5.93 0.99
N ALA A 77 6.69 6.00 0.17
CA ALA A 77 6.56 6.26 -1.25
C ALA A 77 7.51 5.37 -2.07
N CYS A 78 6.97 4.78 -3.13
CA CYS A 78 7.70 4.07 -4.15
C CYS A 78 7.32 4.62 -5.53
N SER A 79 8.33 4.95 -6.35
CA SER A 79 8.13 5.34 -7.74
C SER A 79 9.00 4.54 -8.70
N CYS A 80 8.39 4.05 -9.77
CA CYS A 80 9.07 3.28 -10.81
C CYS A 80 9.93 4.12 -11.76
N GLU A 81 9.54 5.36 -12.03
CA GLU A 81 10.22 6.24 -12.99
C GLU A 81 10.80 7.48 -12.35
N GLY A 82 10.09 8.12 -11.41
CA GLY A 82 10.58 9.35 -10.81
C GLY A 82 9.57 10.14 -9.99
N LEU A 83 10.10 11.14 -9.30
CA LEU A 83 9.35 12.16 -8.57
C LEU A 83 9.69 13.53 -9.15
N SER A 84 8.66 14.28 -9.56
CA SER A 84 8.76 15.66 -10.04
C SER A 84 7.99 16.59 -9.10
N LEU A 85 8.72 17.38 -8.31
CA LEU A 85 8.19 18.12 -7.17
C LEU A 85 8.42 19.62 -7.34
N SER A 86 7.33 20.39 -7.45
CA SER A 86 7.41 21.86 -7.57
C SER A 86 7.20 22.61 -6.25
N ALA A 87 6.84 21.89 -5.19
CA ALA A 87 6.52 22.41 -3.86
C ALA A 87 7.06 21.43 -2.79
N PRO A 88 7.01 21.79 -1.49
CA PRO A 88 7.63 20.98 -0.45
C PRO A 88 7.08 19.55 -0.40
N PHE A 89 7.99 18.58 -0.25
CA PHE A 89 7.67 17.17 -0.07
C PHE A 89 8.23 16.70 1.27
N ALA A 90 7.35 16.21 2.13
CA ALA A 90 7.71 15.71 3.45
C ALA A 90 7.16 14.30 3.67
N VAL A 91 7.98 13.44 4.25
CA VAL A 91 7.62 12.07 4.59
C VAL A 91 8.03 11.78 6.02
N ASP A 92 7.12 11.21 6.80
CA ASP A 92 7.40 10.62 8.11
C ASP A 92 6.63 9.30 8.27
N ALA A 93 6.67 8.72 9.47
CA ALA A 93 5.95 7.50 9.80
C ALA A 93 5.34 7.55 11.19
N PHE A 94 4.29 6.76 11.37
CA PHE A 94 3.62 6.54 12.65
C PHE A 94 3.04 5.11 12.72
N ARG A 95 2.34 4.83 13.80
CA ARG A 95 1.60 3.57 14.03
C ARG A 95 0.21 3.90 14.54
N SER A 96 -0.79 3.68 13.72
CA SER A 96 -2.18 4.01 14.07
C SER A 96 -2.72 3.20 15.26
N SER A 97 -2.24 1.97 15.45
CA SER A 97 -2.51 1.10 16.59
C SER A 97 -1.98 1.62 17.92
N LEU A 98 -1.00 2.54 17.91
CA LEU A 98 -0.43 3.14 19.12
C LEU A 98 -1.04 4.50 19.47
N GLY A 99 -1.87 5.06 18.59
CA GLY A 99 -2.54 6.34 18.80
C GLY A 99 -2.72 7.15 17.51
N PRO A 100 -3.38 8.32 17.60
CA PRO A 100 -3.50 9.24 16.48
C PRO A 100 -2.13 9.75 16.03
N TYR A 101 -2.02 10.12 14.76
CA TYR A 101 -0.82 10.73 14.20
C TYR A 101 -0.41 11.99 14.99
N ALA A 102 0.90 12.12 15.21
CA ALA A 102 1.55 13.30 15.75
C ALA A 102 2.70 13.70 14.82
N PRO A 103 2.82 15.00 14.44
CA PRO A 103 3.82 15.42 13.48
C PRO A 103 5.27 15.17 13.89
N GLY A 104 6.11 14.84 12.91
CA GLY A 104 7.56 14.73 13.09
C GLY A 104 8.02 13.34 13.54
N GLY A 105 7.26 12.29 13.18
CA GLY A 105 7.69 10.92 13.39
C GLY A 105 9.01 10.60 12.66
N THR A 106 9.74 9.59 13.13
CA THR A 106 10.90 9.06 12.42
C THR A 106 10.50 7.90 11.52
N GLY A 107 11.22 7.71 10.41
CA GLY A 107 10.90 6.68 9.42
C GLY A 107 10.13 7.24 8.22
N GLY A 108 9.49 6.36 7.46
CA GLY A 108 8.87 6.70 6.19
C GLY A 108 9.91 6.69 5.08
N ASP A 109 10.31 5.49 4.68
CA ASP A 109 11.31 5.30 3.63
C ASP A 109 10.74 5.69 2.27
N VAL A 110 11.61 6.24 1.41
CA VAL A 110 11.26 6.64 0.05
C VAL A 110 12.16 5.90 -0.95
N GLY A 111 11.52 5.27 -1.93
CA GLY A 111 12.17 4.58 -3.03
C GLY A 111 11.81 5.20 -4.38
N VAL A 112 12.81 5.47 -5.20
CA VAL A 112 12.62 6.00 -6.56
C VAL A 112 13.60 5.28 -7.49
N ASN A 113 13.10 4.45 -8.40
CA ASN A 113 13.98 3.71 -9.30
C ASN A 113 14.70 4.64 -10.31
N GLY A 114 14.03 5.71 -10.76
CA GLY A 114 14.62 6.76 -11.59
C GLY A 114 14.95 8.03 -10.82
N GLY A 115 14.67 9.20 -11.40
CA GLY A 115 15.14 10.49 -10.87
C GLY A 115 14.21 11.14 -9.85
N LEU A 116 14.79 11.85 -8.88
CA LEU A 116 14.12 12.85 -8.05
C LEU A 116 14.48 14.25 -8.55
N SER A 117 13.51 15.00 -9.04
CA SER A 117 13.66 16.41 -9.42
C SER A 117 12.80 17.27 -8.51
N ALA A 118 13.43 18.12 -7.69
CA ALA A 118 12.73 18.96 -6.73
C ALA A 118 13.12 20.44 -6.84
N ASN A 119 12.11 21.29 -7.01
CA ASN A 119 12.28 22.74 -7.02
C ASN A 119 12.20 23.37 -5.62
N ASP A 120 11.62 22.64 -4.65
CA ASP A 120 11.47 23.06 -3.27
C ASP A 120 12.04 21.97 -2.32
N ARG A 121 11.95 22.21 -1.01
CA ARG A 121 12.53 21.37 0.04
C ARG A 121 11.96 19.95 -0.01
N VAL A 122 12.86 18.97 0.10
CA VAL A 122 12.53 17.56 0.30
C VAL A 122 12.99 17.13 1.69
N THR A 123 12.09 16.59 2.49
CA THR A 123 12.37 16.03 3.82
C THR A 123 11.89 14.58 3.86
N VAL A 124 12.80 13.65 4.07
CA VAL A 124 12.50 12.23 4.24
C VAL A 124 12.88 11.83 5.67
N GLY A 125 11.91 11.46 6.50
CA GLY A 125 12.16 11.03 7.89
C GLY A 125 12.90 9.70 7.99
N GLY A 126 12.79 8.85 6.97
CA GLY A 126 13.45 7.55 6.85
C GLY A 126 14.66 7.58 5.90
N SER A 127 14.93 6.45 5.25
CA SER A 127 15.97 6.33 4.23
C SER A 127 15.45 6.71 2.84
N LEU A 128 16.32 7.29 2.02
CA LEU A 128 16.05 7.63 0.62
C LEU A 128 16.91 6.77 -0.29
N GLN A 129 16.27 6.03 -1.19
CA GLN A 129 16.95 5.27 -2.25
C GLN A 129 16.45 5.76 -3.60
N VAL A 130 17.37 6.17 -4.48
CA VAL A 130 17.03 6.98 -5.66
C VAL A 130 17.97 6.71 -6.84
N GLY A 131 17.44 6.79 -8.07
CA GLY A 131 18.23 6.65 -9.29
C GLY A 131 19.21 7.81 -9.54
N GLY A 132 18.84 9.02 -9.12
CA GLY A 132 19.66 10.23 -9.15
C GLY A 132 18.86 11.43 -8.66
N VAL A 133 19.54 12.52 -8.27
CA VAL A 133 18.90 13.65 -7.59
C VAL A 133 19.25 14.98 -8.26
N GLN A 134 18.23 15.79 -8.53
CA GLN A 134 18.32 17.17 -8.99
C GLN A 134 17.54 18.08 -8.04
N LEU A 135 18.23 19.04 -7.43
CA LEU A 135 17.70 19.91 -6.38
C LEU A 135 17.85 21.39 -6.76
N SER A 136 16.79 22.16 -6.54
CA SER A 136 16.85 23.63 -6.47
C SER A 136 16.71 24.18 -5.04
N SER A 137 16.48 23.29 -4.06
CA SER A 137 16.29 23.60 -2.64
C SER A 137 16.87 22.48 -1.76
N PRO A 138 16.99 22.68 -0.43
CA PRO A 138 17.65 21.71 0.44
C PRO A 138 16.95 20.35 0.53
N LEU A 139 17.77 19.30 0.65
CA LEU A 139 17.33 17.92 0.93
C LEU A 139 17.71 17.53 2.37
N THR A 140 16.79 16.94 3.11
CA THR A 140 17.06 16.32 4.42
C THR A 140 16.61 14.86 4.40
N VAL A 141 17.50 13.95 4.83
CA VAL A 141 17.24 12.52 4.99
C VAL A 141 17.56 12.09 6.41
N GLY A 142 16.57 11.58 7.14
CA GLY A 142 16.68 11.17 8.54
C GLY A 142 17.33 9.79 8.74
N GLY A 143 17.35 8.96 7.69
CA GLY A 143 18.04 7.68 7.63
C GLY A 143 19.27 7.70 6.74
N SER A 144 19.42 6.65 5.92
CA SER A 144 20.50 6.52 4.94
C SER A 144 20.10 7.03 3.55
N LEU A 145 21.08 7.43 2.75
CA LEU A 145 20.91 7.81 1.35
C LEU A 145 21.64 6.83 0.44
N ASP A 146 20.97 6.14 -0.46
CA ASP A 146 21.60 5.41 -1.57
C ASP A 146 21.16 6.05 -2.90
N SER A 147 22.10 6.64 -3.64
CA SER A 147 21.88 7.22 -4.96
C SER A 147 22.64 6.44 -6.04
N ASN A 148 21.94 5.91 -7.04
CA ASN A 148 22.57 5.23 -8.19
C ASN A 148 23.26 6.19 -9.17
N GLY A 149 23.06 7.50 -8.98
CA GLY A 149 23.57 8.55 -9.84
C GLY A 149 24.05 9.76 -9.05
N ALA A 150 24.32 10.84 -9.79
CA ALA A 150 24.81 12.10 -9.23
C ALA A 150 23.80 12.77 -8.28
N LEU A 151 24.33 13.55 -7.33
CA LEU A 151 23.58 14.53 -6.55
C LEU A 151 23.88 15.91 -7.14
N SER A 152 22.92 16.51 -7.83
CA SER A 152 23.10 17.78 -8.51
C SER A 152 22.18 18.85 -7.93
N GLY A 153 22.75 20.03 -7.71
CA GLY A 153 22.03 21.18 -7.17
C GLY A 153 23.01 22.31 -6.87
N PRO A 154 23.52 23.01 -7.89
CA PRO A 154 24.45 24.10 -7.67
C PRO A 154 23.84 25.13 -6.72
N GLY A 155 24.53 25.44 -5.61
CA GLY A 155 24.03 26.38 -4.61
C GLY A 155 23.10 25.79 -3.55
N THR A 156 22.76 24.49 -3.62
CA THR A 156 21.90 23.82 -2.63
C THR A 156 22.70 22.95 -1.68
N SER A 157 22.10 22.56 -0.57
CA SER A 157 22.70 21.68 0.43
C SER A 157 21.86 20.44 0.68
N ALA A 158 22.52 19.36 1.09
CA ALA A 158 21.86 18.14 1.55
C ALA A 158 22.39 17.72 2.92
N ILE A 159 21.50 17.21 3.78
CA ILE A 159 21.82 16.64 5.09
C ILE A 159 21.32 15.19 5.11
N VAL A 160 22.20 14.26 5.45
CA VAL A 160 21.91 12.84 5.64
C VAL A 160 22.35 12.48 7.06
N ALA A 161 21.42 12.03 7.90
CA ALA A 161 21.74 11.70 9.28
C ALA A 161 22.54 10.39 9.41
N GLY A 162 22.27 9.40 8.54
CA GLY A 162 22.99 8.13 8.48
C GLY A 162 24.14 8.11 7.48
N ASP A 163 24.37 6.93 6.89
CA ASP A 163 25.34 6.74 5.79
C ASP A 163 24.79 7.27 4.46
N ALA A 164 25.70 7.69 3.58
CA ALA A 164 25.37 8.09 2.22
C ALA A 164 26.24 7.33 1.21
N ARG A 165 25.62 6.68 0.22
CA ARG A 165 26.29 6.03 -0.91
C ARG A 165 25.85 6.73 -2.19
N VAL A 166 26.80 7.28 -2.94
CA VAL A 166 26.51 8.04 -4.17
C VAL A 166 27.33 7.48 -5.31
N ASN A 167 26.67 6.87 -6.29
CA ASN A 167 27.28 6.35 -7.51
C ASN A 167 27.29 7.43 -8.61
N GLY A 168 27.90 8.58 -8.33
CA GLY A 168 27.99 9.72 -9.24
C GLY A 168 28.63 10.95 -8.59
N ASP A 169 28.77 12.04 -9.35
CA ASP A 169 29.31 13.29 -8.82
C ASP A 169 28.39 13.92 -7.78
N VAL A 170 28.98 14.47 -6.71
CA VAL A 170 28.30 15.33 -5.74
C VAL A 170 28.54 16.79 -6.13
N ALA A 171 27.59 17.36 -6.86
CA ALA A 171 27.59 18.73 -7.34
C ALA A 171 26.62 19.61 -6.52
N LEU A 172 26.84 19.64 -5.21
CA LEU A 172 26.11 20.47 -4.23
C LEU A 172 27.02 21.57 -3.66
N ALA A 173 26.45 22.61 -3.08
CA ALA A 173 27.23 23.62 -2.34
C ALA A 173 27.73 23.09 -0.99
N ALA A 174 26.99 22.17 -0.37
CA ALA A 174 27.40 21.45 0.83
C ALA A 174 26.66 20.11 0.94
N LEU A 175 27.34 19.06 1.38
CA LEU A 175 26.74 17.79 1.78
C LEU A 175 27.21 17.46 3.20
N THR A 176 26.29 17.25 4.13
CA THR A 176 26.60 16.79 5.49
C THR A 176 26.07 15.38 5.68
N VAL A 177 26.95 14.45 6.05
CA VAL A 177 26.65 13.03 6.29
C VAL A 177 27.06 12.70 7.71
N GLY A 178 26.11 12.22 8.53
CA GLY A 178 26.40 11.83 9.91
C GLY A 178 27.26 10.57 10.02
N GLY A 179 27.10 9.65 9.06
CA GLY A 179 27.85 8.39 8.98
C GLY A 179 28.98 8.42 7.93
N VAL A 180 29.13 7.31 7.21
CA VAL A 180 30.12 7.13 6.15
C VAL A 180 29.56 7.63 4.82
N LEU A 181 30.35 8.42 4.10
CA LEU A 181 30.10 8.76 2.71
C LEU A 181 30.92 7.83 1.80
N THR A 182 30.26 7.03 0.97
CA THR A 182 30.90 6.19 -0.06
C THR A 182 30.63 6.75 -1.46
N VAL A 183 31.70 7.05 -2.19
CA VAL A 183 31.65 7.55 -3.58
C VAL A 183 32.74 6.85 -4.40
N PRO A 184 32.45 6.30 -5.59
CA PRO A 184 33.46 5.66 -6.43
C PRO A 184 34.66 6.58 -6.74
N PRO A 185 35.89 6.03 -6.88
CA PRO A 185 37.11 6.80 -7.11
C PRO A 185 37.10 7.77 -8.30
N GLU A 186 36.28 7.51 -9.31
CA GLU A 186 36.13 8.28 -10.53
C GLU A 186 35.25 9.53 -10.40
N PHE A 187 34.40 9.63 -9.37
CA PHE A 187 33.46 10.74 -9.18
C PHE A 187 33.92 11.71 -8.09
N SER A 188 33.55 12.97 -8.20
CA SER A 188 33.86 13.98 -7.18
C SER A 188 32.94 13.84 -5.96
N PRO A 189 33.48 13.78 -4.72
CA PRO A 189 32.65 13.81 -3.52
C PRO A 189 32.15 15.23 -3.16
N GLY A 190 32.54 16.25 -3.93
CA GLY A 190 32.14 17.63 -3.69
C GLY A 190 32.61 18.18 -2.34
N PRO A 191 32.04 19.31 -1.87
CA PRO A 191 32.29 19.86 -0.55
C PRO A 191 31.52 19.09 0.54
N ALA A 192 31.78 17.78 0.66
CA ALA A 192 31.13 16.92 1.64
C ALA A 192 31.85 16.91 2.99
N GLN A 193 31.06 16.87 4.06
CA GLN A 193 31.49 16.62 5.43
C GLN A 193 30.88 15.29 5.89
N ALA A 194 31.73 14.31 6.19
CA ALA A 194 31.33 13.00 6.67
C ALA A 194 32.25 12.54 7.79
N SER A 195 31.80 11.58 8.61
CA SER A 195 32.67 10.95 9.62
C SER A 195 33.85 10.21 8.98
N GLU A 196 33.62 9.62 7.81
CA GLU A 196 34.60 8.92 6.99
C GLU A 196 34.18 9.07 5.51
N LEU A 197 35.15 9.29 4.63
CA LEU A 197 34.96 9.24 3.18
C LEU A 197 35.61 7.96 2.61
N ARG A 198 34.81 7.08 2.02
CA ARG A 198 35.27 5.87 1.33
C ARG A 198 35.22 6.05 -0.17
N ARG A 199 36.31 5.68 -0.82
CA ARG A 199 36.50 5.75 -2.28
C ARG A 199 36.41 4.34 -2.87
N GLU A 200 35.20 3.82 -2.94
CA GLU A 200 34.92 2.42 -3.30
C GLU A 200 33.70 2.32 -4.23
N PRO A 201 33.58 1.26 -5.04
CA PRO A 201 32.42 1.03 -5.87
C PRO A 201 31.12 0.96 -5.03
N VAL A 202 30.06 1.61 -5.53
CA VAL A 202 28.74 1.59 -4.92
C VAL A 202 27.83 0.66 -5.73
N PRO A 203 27.24 -0.39 -5.14
CA PRO A 203 26.31 -1.25 -5.86
C PRO A 203 25.00 -0.50 -6.16
N ALA A 204 24.47 -0.67 -7.36
CA ALA A 204 23.18 -0.10 -7.72
C ALA A 204 22.04 -0.76 -6.92
N VAL A 205 21.07 0.05 -6.48
CA VAL A 205 19.87 -0.38 -5.77
C VAL A 205 18.63 -0.22 -6.64
N THR A 206 17.69 -1.16 -6.57
CA THR A 206 16.36 -1.01 -7.19
C THR A 206 15.32 -0.99 -6.07
N PRO A 207 14.97 0.20 -5.55
CA PRO A 207 14.18 0.31 -4.32
C PRO A 207 12.71 -0.12 -4.48
N CYS A 208 12.17 -0.08 -5.69
CA CYS A 208 10.78 -0.39 -6.01
C CYS A 208 10.68 -1.56 -7.00
N ASP A 209 9.86 -2.57 -6.66
CA ASP A 209 9.69 -3.75 -7.50
C ASP A 209 8.70 -3.50 -8.65
N CYS A 210 9.19 -2.85 -9.71
CA CYS A 210 8.41 -2.37 -10.84
C CYS A 210 8.51 -3.25 -12.09
N ALA A 211 9.35 -4.28 -12.06
CA ALA A 211 9.57 -5.14 -13.22
C ALA A 211 8.30 -5.95 -13.54
N GLU A 212 7.95 -6.06 -14.82
CA GLU A 212 6.71 -6.70 -15.26
C GLU A 212 6.54 -8.13 -14.72
N ALA A 213 7.65 -8.87 -14.58
CA ALA A 213 7.64 -10.26 -14.12
C ALA A 213 7.36 -10.44 -12.62
N SER A 214 7.66 -9.45 -11.79
CA SER A 214 7.52 -9.49 -10.33
C SER A 214 6.39 -8.61 -9.82
N ARG A 215 5.94 -7.66 -10.63
CA ARG A 215 4.83 -6.76 -10.33
C ARG A 215 3.53 -7.51 -10.14
N PHE A 216 2.81 -7.19 -9.08
CA PHE A 216 1.43 -7.64 -8.88
C PHE A 216 0.52 -7.12 -10.01
N ASN A 217 -0.37 -7.97 -10.51
CA ASN A 217 -1.29 -7.64 -11.60
C ASN A 217 -2.75 -7.59 -11.11
N PRO A 218 -3.29 -6.40 -10.76
CA PRO A 218 -4.67 -6.27 -10.30
C PRO A 218 -5.70 -6.62 -11.38
N ALA A 219 -5.35 -6.50 -12.68
CA ALA A 219 -6.28 -6.77 -13.79
C ALA A 219 -6.75 -8.22 -13.81
N ALA A 220 -5.88 -9.16 -13.46
CA ALA A 220 -6.21 -10.58 -13.42
C ALA A 220 -7.29 -10.88 -12.36
N LEU A 221 -7.21 -10.22 -11.20
CA LEU A 221 -8.22 -10.34 -10.15
C LEU A 221 -9.54 -9.71 -10.55
N ILE A 222 -9.49 -8.51 -11.13
CA ILE A 222 -10.70 -7.84 -11.62
C ILE A 222 -11.40 -8.74 -12.64
N ALA A 223 -10.67 -9.28 -13.62
CA ALA A 223 -11.23 -10.18 -14.62
C ALA A 223 -11.88 -11.42 -14.00
N HIS A 224 -11.23 -12.05 -13.01
CA HIS A 224 -11.78 -13.21 -12.32
C HIS A 224 -13.08 -12.87 -11.56
N HIS A 225 -13.07 -11.78 -10.79
CA HIS A 225 -14.20 -11.41 -9.93
C HIS A 225 -15.35 -10.71 -10.66
N THR A 226 -15.23 -10.49 -11.98
CA THR A 226 -16.42 -10.16 -12.81
C THR A 226 -17.42 -11.30 -12.89
N VAL A 227 -16.98 -12.55 -12.70
CA VAL A 227 -17.84 -13.74 -12.77
C VAL A 227 -17.93 -14.50 -11.45
N ASP A 228 -16.89 -14.41 -10.60
CA ASP A 228 -16.91 -14.95 -9.23
C ASP A 228 -16.97 -13.81 -8.21
N ASN A 229 -18.18 -13.41 -7.82
CA ASN A 229 -18.40 -12.42 -6.78
C ASN A 229 -19.66 -12.75 -6.01
N ASP A 230 -19.83 -12.03 -4.92
CA ASP A 230 -20.83 -12.29 -3.92
C ASP A 230 -22.03 -11.35 -4.00
N ASN A 231 -22.18 -10.61 -5.11
CA ASN A 231 -23.28 -9.66 -5.29
C ASN A 231 -24.65 -10.31 -5.09
N VAL A 232 -24.82 -11.54 -5.58
CA VAL A 232 -26.08 -12.30 -5.47
C VAL A 232 -26.46 -12.54 -3.99
N ALA A 233 -25.47 -12.73 -3.11
CA ALA A 233 -25.71 -13.01 -1.69
C ALA A 233 -26.42 -11.86 -0.96
N ILE A 234 -26.27 -10.62 -1.45
CA ILE A 234 -26.89 -9.43 -0.87
C ILE A 234 -27.84 -8.70 -1.84
N GLY A 235 -28.08 -9.25 -3.04
CA GLY A 235 -28.88 -8.62 -4.07
C GLY A 235 -28.28 -7.31 -4.62
N LEU A 236 -26.95 -7.19 -4.67
CA LEU A 236 -26.27 -6.00 -5.17
C LEU A 236 -26.32 -5.95 -6.70
N ASP A 237 -27.05 -4.98 -7.25
CA ASP A 237 -26.96 -4.64 -8.68
C ASP A 237 -25.58 -4.01 -8.97
N PRO A 238 -24.75 -4.61 -9.86
CA PRO A 238 -23.47 -4.04 -10.24
C PRO A 238 -23.56 -2.60 -10.77
N ALA A 239 -24.70 -2.21 -11.35
CA ALA A 239 -24.92 -0.88 -11.91
C ALA A 239 -25.51 0.13 -10.93
N THR A 240 -25.66 -0.21 -9.63
CA THR A 240 -26.36 0.62 -8.64
C THR A 240 -25.75 2.02 -8.44
N LEU A 241 -24.46 2.19 -8.71
CA LEU A 241 -23.75 3.48 -8.67
C LEU A 241 -23.45 4.05 -10.06
N GLU A 242 -24.17 3.62 -11.09
CA GLU A 242 -24.16 4.28 -12.39
C GLU A 242 -25.18 5.42 -12.45
N GLY A 243 -24.75 6.59 -12.92
CA GLY A 243 -25.62 7.75 -13.06
C GLY A 243 -26.03 8.36 -11.71
N VAL A 244 -25.13 8.38 -10.72
CA VAL A 244 -25.35 8.98 -9.40
C VAL A 244 -25.81 10.43 -9.54
N THR A 245 -27.00 10.74 -9.05
CA THR A 245 -27.54 12.10 -8.91
C THR A 245 -27.86 12.38 -7.45
N GLY A 246 -27.43 13.53 -6.92
CA GLY A 246 -27.54 13.83 -5.49
C GLY A 246 -26.74 12.82 -4.65
N GLU A 247 -27.21 12.57 -3.42
CA GLU A 247 -26.55 11.64 -2.50
C GLU A 247 -26.91 10.19 -2.77
N ARG A 248 -25.89 9.33 -2.89
CA ARG A 248 -26.05 7.88 -2.86
C ARG A 248 -25.14 7.26 -1.82
N VAL A 249 -25.69 6.37 -1.02
CA VAL A 249 -24.95 5.61 -0.01
C VAL A 249 -25.08 4.13 -0.33
N LEU A 250 -23.96 3.43 -0.43
CA LEU A 250 -23.88 1.99 -0.56
C LEU A 250 -23.14 1.43 0.65
N GLU A 251 -23.79 0.58 1.42
CA GLU A 251 -23.17 -0.15 2.52
C GLU A 251 -22.77 -1.55 2.04
N LEU A 252 -21.52 -1.93 2.30
CA LEU A 252 -20.96 -3.22 1.94
C LEU A 252 -20.57 -3.98 3.21
N PRO A 253 -21.09 -5.20 3.41
CA PRO A 253 -20.62 -6.08 4.48
C PRO A 253 -19.27 -6.69 4.11
N CYS A 254 -18.78 -7.61 4.93
CA CYS A 254 -17.73 -8.56 4.52
C CYS A 254 -18.10 -9.22 3.17
N GLY A 255 -17.13 -9.48 2.29
CA GLY A 255 -17.40 -10.13 1.00
C GLY A 255 -16.60 -9.59 -0.19
N ARG A 256 -16.79 -10.19 -1.36
CA ARG A 256 -16.17 -9.81 -2.64
C ARG A 256 -17.24 -9.29 -3.58
N PHE A 257 -17.26 -7.98 -3.84
CA PHE A 257 -18.32 -7.33 -4.62
C PHE A 257 -17.81 -6.71 -5.90
N LEU A 258 -18.69 -6.65 -6.89
CA LEU A 258 -18.46 -6.03 -8.18
C LEU A 258 -19.39 -4.83 -8.37
N LEU A 259 -18.84 -3.70 -8.77
CA LEU A 259 -19.57 -2.61 -9.40
C LEU A 259 -19.06 -2.43 -10.82
N THR A 260 -19.93 -2.19 -11.78
CA THR A 260 -19.50 -1.94 -13.16
C THR A 260 -18.66 -0.66 -13.25
N ARG A 261 -19.14 0.41 -12.62
CA ARG A 261 -18.47 1.71 -12.44
C ARG A 261 -19.14 2.50 -11.32
N ILE A 262 -18.48 3.55 -10.84
CA ILE A 262 -19.10 4.59 -9.99
C ILE A 262 -19.07 5.89 -10.78
N ALA A 263 -20.23 6.38 -11.22
CA ALA A 263 -20.22 7.58 -12.07
C ALA A 263 -21.48 8.41 -11.98
N GLY A 264 -21.36 9.73 -12.19
CA GLY A 264 -22.50 10.65 -12.26
C GLY A 264 -22.20 12.05 -11.73
N PRO A 265 -23.14 12.99 -11.87
CA PRO A 265 -22.97 14.35 -11.38
C PRO A 265 -23.04 14.50 -9.85
N GLY A 266 -23.60 13.52 -9.12
CA GLY A 266 -23.79 13.60 -7.67
C GLY A 266 -22.61 13.08 -6.85
N HIS A 267 -22.89 12.75 -5.59
CA HIS A 267 -21.92 12.21 -4.64
C HIS A 267 -22.27 10.78 -4.19
N ALA A 268 -21.23 9.95 -4.06
CA ALA A 268 -21.35 8.57 -3.60
C ALA A 268 -20.61 8.36 -2.27
N THR A 269 -21.21 7.60 -1.36
CA THR A 269 -20.60 7.16 -0.11
C THR A 269 -20.59 5.64 -0.04
N LEU A 270 -19.40 5.05 0.04
CA LEU A 270 -19.19 3.63 0.32
C LEU A 270 -18.97 3.45 1.82
N ARG A 271 -19.85 2.71 2.49
CA ARG A 271 -19.74 2.36 3.92
C ARG A 271 -19.28 0.92 4.04
N ILE A 272 -18.05 0.73 4.48
CA ILE A 272 -17.45 -0.60 4.62
C ILE A 272 -17.60 -1.04 6.08
N ARG A 273 -18.27 -2.18 6.28
CA ARG A 273 -18.63 -2.68 7.63
C ARG A 273 -17.95 -4.01 7.98
N GLY A 274 -17.39 -4.72 7.01
CA GLY A 274 -16.59 -5.93 7.21
C GLY A 274 -15.36 -5.96 6.30
N ARG A 275 -14.67 -7.11 6.20
CA ARG A 275 -13.57 -7.28 5.24
C ARG A 275 -14.11 -7.38 3.82
N THR A 276 -13.93 -6.34 3.03
CA THR A 276 -14.53 -6.19 1.71
C THR A 276 -13.46 -6.11 0.63
N ALA A 277 -13.58 -6.93 -0.41
CA ALA A 277 -12.93 -6.68 -1.69
C ALA A 277 -13.96 -6.07 -2.65
N LEU A 278 -13.66 -4.91 -3.23
CA LEU A 278 -14.53 -4.23 -4.19
C LEU A 278 -13.80 -4.11 -5.54
N PHE A 279 -14.38 -4.69 -6.58
CA PHE A 279 -13.85 -4.68 -7.94
C PHE A 279 -14.66 -3.70 -8.80
N ILE A 280 -13.99 -2.76 -9.46
CA ILE A 280 -14.62 -1.76 -10.32
C ILE A 280 -13.88 -1.68 -11.66
N PRO A 281 -14.26 -2.53 -12.65
CA PRO A 281 -13.60 -2.56 -13.95
C PRO A 281 -13.71 -1.22 -14.69
N GLY A 282 -14.86 -0.56 -14.63
CA GLY A 282 -15.12 0.71 -15.31
C GLY A 282 -14.55 1.95 -14.62
N GLY A 283 -13.97 1.79 -13.43
CA GLY A 283 -13.38 2.90 -12.67
C GLY A 283 -14.41 3.85 -12.04
N VAL A 284 -13.97 5.08 -11.76
CA VAL A 284 -14.71 6.11 -11.05
C VAL A 284 -14.71 7.42 -11.86
N ASP A 285 -15.88 8.02 -12.04
CA ASP A 285 -16.06 9.32 -12.70
C ASP A 285 -17.21 10.11 -12.03
N LEU A 286 -16.88 10.84 -10.96
CA LEU A 286 -17.84 11.61 -10.16
C LEU A 286 -17.54 13.11 -10.21
N VAL A 287 -18.61 13.92 -10.28
CA VAL A 287 -18.46 15.38 -10.29
C VAL A 287 -18.41 15.96 -8.88
N GLU A 288 -19.31 15.57 -7.97
CA GLU A 288 -19.38 16.20 -6.64
C GLU A 288 -18.43 15.58 -5.61
N ALA A 289 -18.60 14.31 -5.23
CA ALA A 289 -17.76 13.72 -4.18
C ALA A 289 -17.79 12.19 -4.17
N LEU A 290 -16.67 11.61 -3.72
CA LEU A 290 -16.59 10.20 -3.31
C LEU A 290 -16.11 10.12 -1.87
N THR A 291 -16.90 9.49 -1.01
CA THR A 291 -16.50 9.17 0.37
C THR A 291 -16.41 7.65 0.54
N VAL A 292 -15.31 7.17 1.09
CA VAL A 292 -15.11 5.77 1.45
C VAL A 292 -14.91 5.71 2.96
N ASP A 293 -15.99 5.42 3.68
CA ASP A 293 -16.03 5.30 5.13
C ASP A 293 -15.72 3.87 5.55
N VAL A 294 -14.55 3.65 6.14
CA VAL A 294 -14.12 2.36 6.68
C VAL A 294 -13.99 2.48 8.18
N GLN A 295 -14.93 1.88 8.90
CA GLN A 295 -14.95 1.84 10.37
C GLN A 295 -14.66 0.43 10.86
N PRO A 296 -13.96 0.25 12.00
CA PRO A 296 -13.81 -1.07 12.61
C PRO A 296 -15.16 -1.78 12.79
N PRO A 297 -15.27 -3.07 12.42
CA PRO A 297 -14.19 -3.98 12.03
C PRO A 297 -13.79 -3.95 10.54
N GLY A 298 -14.39 -3.07 9.74
CA GLY A 298 -14.22 -2.98 8.29
C GLY A 298 -12.78 -2.85 7.80
N GLU A 299 -12.54 -3.40 6.61
CA GLU A 299 -11.29 -3.35 5.86
C GLU A 299 -11.64 -3.37 4.37
N LEU A 300 -10.93 -2.60 3.54
CA LEU A 300 -11.23 -2.47 2.12
C LEU A 300 -10.00 -2.79 1.27
N ASP A 301 -10.17 -3.75 0.36
CA ASP A 301 -9.36 -3.93 -0.84
C ASP A 301 -10.14 -3.44 -2.07
N LEU A 302 -9.79 -2.25 -2.58
CA LEU A 302 -10.42 -1.66 -3.75
C LEU A 302 -9.56 -1.93 -5.00
N PHE A 303 -10.14 -2.56 -6.02
CA PHE A 303 -9.48 -2.86 -7.29
C PHE A 303 -10.11 -2.07 -8.44
N LEU A 304 -9.30 -1.32 -9.17
CA LEU A 304 -9.73 -0.42 -10.24
C LEU A 304 -8.99 -0.75 -11.55
N ALA A 305 -9.69 -0.79 -12.68
CA ALA A 305 -9.04 -0.92 -14.01
C ALA A 305 -9.24 0.33 -14.88
N GLY A 306 -10.44 0.91 -14.88
CA GLY A 306 -10.74 2.16 -15.55
C GLY A 306 -10.15 3.38 -14.88
N GLY A 307 -10.44 4.56 -15.45
CA GLY A 307 -9.97 5.84 -14.94
C GLY A 307 -10.52 6.14 -13.54
N PHE A 308 -9.84 7.01 -12.81
CA PHE A 308 -10.29 7.47 -11.51
C PHE A 308 -10.31 9.00 -11.51
N VAL A 309 -11.50 9.56 -11.64
CA VAL A 309 -11.74 10.99 -11.71
C VAL A 309 -12.81 11.35 -10.68
N VAL A 310 -12.46 12.23 -9.75
CA VAL A 310 -13.39 12.85 -8.79
C VAL A 310 -13.14 14.35 -8.85
N SER A 311 -14.07 15.09 -9.43
CA SER A 311 -13.87 16.53 -9.66
C SER A 311 -13.96 17.35 -8.38
N GLY A 312 -14.88 16.99 -7.48
CA GLY A 312 -14.96 17.58 -6.15
C GLY A 312 -14.18 16.78 -5.11
N GLN A 313 -14.74 16.62 -3.91
CA GLN A 313 -13.97 16.12 -2.76
C GLN A 313 -13.86 14.59 -2.78
N LEU A 314 -12.63 14.08 -2.64
CA LEU A 314 -12.37 12.68 -2.35
C LEU A 314 -11.97 12.51 -0.88
N THR A 315 -12.72 11.68 -0.16
CA THR A 315 -12.36 11.22 1.18
C THR A 315 -12.19 9.71 1.15
N LEU A 316 -10.95 9.24 1.23
CA LEU A 316 -10.63 7.82 1.27
C LEU A 316 -10.22 7.44 2.70
N GLY A 317 -10.98 6.55 3.35
CA GLY A 317 -10.64 6.00 4.65
C GLY A 317 -10.63 7.00 5.79
N SER A 318 -9.79 6.74 6.80
CA SER A 318 -9.62 7.59 7.98
C SER A 318 -8.16 7.63 8.40
N ALA A 319 -7.65 8.84 8.70
CA ALA A 319 -6.29 9.04 9.22
C ALA A 319 -6.04 8.31 10.55
N ALA A 320 -7.12 7.91 11.26
CA ALA A 320 -7.02 7.14 12.49
C ALA A 320 -6.66 5.67 12.25
N LEU A 321 -6.96 5.09 11.08
CA LEU A 321 -6.73 3.68 10.74
C LEU A 321 -6.46 3.46 9.24
N PRO A 322 -5.47 4.15 8.64
CA PRO A 322 -5.25 4.12 7.19
C PRO A 322 -4.81 2.74 6.68
N SER A 323 -4.16 1.91 7.49
CA SER A 323 -3.76 0.54 7.13
C SER A 323 -4.92 -0.38 6.70
N ARG A 324 -6.17 -0.01 7.02
CA ARG A 324 -7.39 -0.76 6.64
C ARG A 324 -7.87 -0.54 5.22
N VAL A 325 -7.30 0.42 4.49
CA VAL A 325 -7.69 0.73 3.12
C VAL A 325 -6.52 0.48 2.19
N ARG A 326 -6.74 -0.35 1.17
CA ARG A 326 -5.77 -0.69 0.14
C ARG A 326 -6.43 -0.53 -1.22
N VAL A 327 -5.79 0.20 -2.12
CA VAL A 327 -6.29 0.51 -3.46
C VAL A 327 -5.30 0.00 -4.48
N TYR A 328 -5.75 -0.83 -5.42
CA TYR A 328 -4.95 -1.43 -6.47
C TYR A 328 -5.47 -1.01 -7.83
N VAL A 329 -4.64 -0.33 -8.61
CA VAL A 329 -4.97 0.22 -9.92
C VAL A 329 -4.24 -0.58 -11.00
N ALA A 330 -5.00 -1.25 -11.86
CA ALA A 330 -4.50 -1.95 -13.04
C ALA A 330 -4.26 -1.04 -14.25
N GLY A 331 -4.90 0.12 -14.29
CA GLY A 331 -4.85 1.03 -15.43
C GLY A 331 -3.51 1.76 -15.57
N THR A 332 -3.25 2.25 -16.78
CA THR A 332 -2.12 3.14 -17.11
C THR A 332 -2.51 4.62 -17.15
N GLN A 333 -3.80 4.90 -17.00
CA GLN A 333 -4.34 6.27 -17.03
C GLN A 333 -3.81 7.06 -15.84
N ALA A 334 -3.65 8.38 -16.03
CA ALA A 334 -3.27 9.24 -14.93
C ALA A 334 -4.34 9.23 -13.83
N LEU A 335 -3.89 9.29 -12.59
CA LEU A 335 -4.70 9.49 -11.40
C LEU A 335 -4.57 10.96 -11.02
N ASP A 336 -5.60 11.74 -11.30
CA ASP A 336 -5.62 13.17 -10.99
C ASP A 336 -6.37 13.37 -9.67
N ILE A 337 -5.67 13.88 -8.64
CA ILE A 337 -6.28 14.16 -7.34
C ILE A 337 -6.25 15.67 -7.08
N SER A 338 -7.43 16.22 -6.81
CA SER A 338 -7.64 17.64 -6.53
C SER A 338 -7.24 18.00 -5.09
N ALA A 339 -6.88 19.27 -4.89
CA ALA A 339 -6.53 19.82 -3.58
C ALA A 339 -7.69 19.68 -2.57
N GLY A 340 -7.37 19.39 -1.30
CA GLY A 340 -8.37 19.27 -0.23
C GLY A 340 -9.02 17.87 -0.10
N SER A 341 -8.56 16.91 -0.89
CA SER A 341 -8.87 15.49 -0.72
C SER A 341 -8.04 14.87 0.40
N THR A 342 -8.66 14.01 1.21
CA THR A 342 -7.96 13.24 2.26
C THR A 342 -7.73 11.83 1.74
N LEU A 343 -6.46 11.42 1.69
CA LEU A 343 -6.05 10.08 1.26
C LEU A 343 -5.54 9.29 2.45
N ALA A 344 -6.42 8.56 3.12
CA ALA A 344 -6.04 7.64 4.19
C ALA A 344 -6.17 6.19 3.72
N GLY A 345 -5.05 5.64 3.26
CA GLY A 345 -4.97 4.30 2.67
C GLY A 345 -3.62 4.06 1.98
N ASN A 346 -3.49 2.86 1.41
CA ASN A 346 -2.30 2.43 0.69
C ASN A 346 -2.64 2.26 -0.79
N LEU A 347 -1.95 3.02 -1.67
CA LEU A 347 -2.22 3.04 -3.10
C LEU A 347 -1.14 2.29 -3.88
N TYR A 348 -1.54 1.30 -4.66
CA TYR A 348 -0.69 0.56 -5.59
C TYR A 348 -1.14 0.78 -7.03
N ALA A 349 -0.42 1.62 -7.77
CA ALA A 349 -0.68 2.01 -9.15
C ALA A 349 0.62 2.06 -9.96
N PRO A 350 1.37 0.94 -10.08
CA PRO A 350 2.74 0.90 -10.60
C PRO A 350 2.87 1.30 -12.08
N GLN A 351 1.74 1.36 -12.82
CA GLN A 351 1.70 1.78 -14.23
C GLN A 351 1.06 3.16 -14.44
N ALA A 352 0.46 3.73 -13.39
CA ALA A 352 -0.22 5.01 -13.47
C ALA A 352 0.69 6.14 -12.98
N GLN A 353 0.57 7.29 -13.63
CA GLN A 353 1.11 8.54 -13.10
C GLN A 353 0.10 9.13 -12.12
N LEU A 354 0.59 9.59 -10.97
CA LEU A 354 -0.21 10.31 -9.98
C LEU A 354 0.10 11.81 -10.09
N ASN A 355 -0.94 12.61 -10.35
CA ASN A 355 -0.87 14.05 -10.46
C ASN A 355 -1.55 14.70 -9.26
N LEU A 356 -0.80 15.50 -8.51
CA LEU A 356 -1.27 16.25 -7.35
C LEU A 356 -1.22 17.74 -7.65
N SER A 357 -2.36 18.29 -8.07
CA SER A 357 -2.47 19.68 -8.53
C SER A 357 -2.45 20.73 -7.41
N GLY A 358 -2.75 20.31 -6.17
CA GLY A 358 -2.61 21.14 -4.98
C GLY A 358 -2.12 20.35 -3.79
N ASN A 359 -2.23 20.95 -2.60
CA ASN A 359 -1.68 20.33 -1.39
C ASN A 359 -2.37 18.99 -1.11
N ALA A 360 -1.56 17.99 -0.81
CA ALA A 360 -2.00 16.63 -0.51
C ALA A 360 -1.42 16.16 0.81
N GLU A 361 -2.27 15.58 1.64
CA GLU A 361 -1.90 14.89 2.87
C GLU A 361 -2.33 13.43 2.74
N VAL A 362 -1.36 12.53 2.84
CA VAL A 362 -1.54 11.09 2.67
C VAL A 362 -1.23 10.40 3.98
N PHE A 363 -2.17 9.64 4.51
CA PHE A 363 -1.96 8.74 5.64
C PHE A 363 -1.90 7.31 5.08
N GLY A 364 -0.71 6.70 5.08
CA GLY A 364 -0.48 5.40 4.45
C GLY A 364 0.70 5.43 3.49
N SER A 365 0.53 4.87 2.29
CA SER A 365 1.65 4.72 1.34
C SER A 365 1.24 4.87 -0.11
N LEU A 366 2.20 5.23 -0.96
CA LEU A 366 2.04 5.36 -2.40
C LEU A 366 3.04 4.47 -3.13
N PHE A 367 2.58 3.67 -4.08
CA PHE A 367 3.41 2.97 -5.06
C PHE A 367 2.88 3.33 -6.45
N VAL A 368 3.63 4.13 -7.22
CA VAL A 368 3.17 4.69 -8.49
C VAL A 368 4.20 4.54 -9.60
N ARG A 369 3.79 4.71 -10.87
CA ARG A 369 4.77 4.80 -11.98
C ARG A 369 5.61 6.07 -11.84
N HIS A 370 4.94 7.20 -11.71
CA HIS A 370 5.54 8.53 -11.57
C HIS A 370 4.66 9.38 -10.65
N LEU A 371 5.26 10.26 -9.85
CA LEU A 371 4.54 11.27 -9.08
C LEU A 371 4.91 12.65 -9.60
N GLU A 372 3.90 13.41 -10.03
CA GLU A 372 4.02 14.82 -10.39
C GLU A 372 3.18 15.65 -9.41
N ALA A 373 3.84 16.53 -8.65
CA ALA A 373 3.18 17.35 -7.65
C ALA A 373 3.52 18.83 -7.82
N SER A 374 2.49 19.64 -8.03
CA SER A 374 2.59 21.11 -8.05
C SER A 374 2.32 21.74 -6.68
N GLY A 375 1.56 21.07 -5.82
CA GLY A 375 1.32 21.47 -4.43
C GLY A 375 2.18 20.71 -3.43
N ALA A 376 2.16 21.15 -2.17
CA ALA A 376 2.92 20.51 -1.11
C ALA A 376 2.37 19.10 -0.83
N VAL A 377 3.26 18.12 -0.65
CA VAL A 377 2.88 16.73 -0.39
C VAL A 377 3.44 16.31 0.97
N GLN A 378 2.56 15.80 1.83
CA GLN A 378 2.92 15.20 3.10
C GLN A 378 2.46 13.75 3.11
N ILE A 379 3.37 12.81 3.40
CA ILE A 379 3.05 11.38 3.51
C ILE A 379 3.40 10.92 4.92
N HIS A 380 2.40 10.40 5.62
CA HIS A 380 2.49 9.84 6.96
C HIS A 380 2.34 8.33 6.87
N HIS A 381 3.45 7.61 6.86
CA HIS A 381 3.44 6.16 6.67
C HIS A 381 2.93 5.45 7.93
N ASP A 382 1.75 4.85 7.84
CA ASP A 382 1.24 3.97 8.88
C ASP A 382 1.88 2.59 8.77
N THR A 383 2.87 2.34 9.63
CA THR A 383 3.65 1.10 9.61
C THR A 383 2.86 -0.13 10.07
N ASP A 384 1.62 0.03 10.52
CA ASP A 384 0.74 -1.11 10.81
C ASP A 384 0.35 -1.90 9.55
N VAL A 385 0.45 -1.31 8.35
CA VAL A 385 0.29 -2.06 7.08
C VAL A 385 1.31 -3.20 6.94
N LEU A 386 2.46 -3.11 7.63
CA LEU A 386 3.50 -4.13 7.65
C LEU A 386 3.14 -5.35 8.52
N ASN A 387 1.99 -5.32 9.20
CA ASN A 387 1.44 -6.43 9.97
C ASN A 387 0.05 -6.85 9.44
N ALA A 388 -0.37 -6.37 8.27
CA ALA A 388 -1.69 -6.67 7.70
C ALA A 388 -1.89 -8.16 7.38
N GLY A 389 -0.79 -8.89 7.17
CA GLY A 389 -0.74 -10.31 6.91
C GLY A 389 -0.77 -11.19 8.17
N ALA A 390 -0.78 -10.62 9.37
CA ALA A 390 -0.80 -11.40 10.62
C ALA A 390 -2.00 -12.35 10.75
N ALA A 391 -3.13 -12.00 10.11
CA ALA A 391 -4.33 -12.86 10.08
C ALA A 391 -4.29 -13.92 8.96
N CYS A 392 -3.35 -13.82 8.02
CA CYS A 392 -3.24 -14.75 6.90
C CYS A 392 -2.74 -16.13 7.38
N PRO A 393 -3.22 -17.24 6.76
CA PRO A 393 -2.68 -18.56 7.02
C PRO A 393 -1.16 -18.58 6.80
N THR A 394 -0.45 -19.26 7.69
CA THR A 394 0.98 -19.58 7.48
C THR A 394 1.05 -20.77 6.54
N HIS A 395 1.78 -20.62 5.43
CA HIS A 395 2.01 -21.69 4.46
C HIS A 395 3.26 -22.49 4.79
#